data_AF-A0A958KNS9-F1
#
_entry.id   AF-A0A958KNS9-F1
#
_cell.length_a   1.000
_cell.length_b   1.000
_cell.length_c   1.000
_cell.angle_alpha   90.00
_cell.angle_beta   90.00
_cell.angle_gamma   90.00
#
_symmetry.space_group_name_H-M   'P 1'
#
loop_
_entity.id
_entity.type
_entity.pdbx_description
1 polymer ?
#
loop_
_entity_poly.entity_id
_entity_poly.type
_entity_poly.pdbx_seq_one_letter_code
_entity_poly.pdbx_strand_id
1 'polypeptide(L)'
;LLSIETELGRKRGDDILPWSARPIDLDLLAFGELVLVDDGLVLPHPRLHQRDFVLRPLADLCPNWTHPVTGQKVEEMLAAVDQTILRRFHAPKNSDSIATL
;
A
#
# COMPACT_ATOMS: atom_id res chain seq x y z
N LEU A 1 7.06 -11.18 3.68
CA LEU A 1 7.07 -9.70 3.64
C LEU A 1 8.25 -9.14 4.40
N LEU A 2 8.37 -9.38 5.72
CA LEU A 2 9.47 -8.84 6.53
C LEU A 2 10.88 -9.17 5.98
N SER A 3 11.12 -10.41 5.54
CA SER A 3 12.39 -10.80 4.94
C SER A 3 12.72 -10.03 3.66
N ILE A 4 11.72 -9.77 2.81
CA ILE A 4 11.87 -8.99 1.56
C ILE A 4 12.26 -7.56 1.89
N GLU A 5 11.61 -6.95 2.89
CA GLU A 5 11.98 -5.60 3.31
C GLU A 5 13.41 -5.54 3.82
N THR A 6 13.83 -6.53 4.62
CA THR A 6 15.22 -6.64 5.11
C THR A 6 16.20 -6.78 3.95
N GLU A 7 15.91 -7.64 2.97
CA GLU A 7 16.72 -7.82 1.76
C GLU A 7 16.84 -6.53 0.95
N LEU A 8 15.75 -5.75 0.87
CA LEU A 8 15.71 -4.43 0.22
C LEU A 8 16.23 -3.28 1.10
N GLY A 9 16.87 -3.60 2.23
CA GLY A 9 17.61 -2.64 3.05
C GLY A 9 16.81 -1.94 4.16
N ARG A 10 15.58 -2.37 4.46
CA ARG A 10 14.84 -1.86 5.63
C ARG A 10 15.53 -2.30 6.91
N LYS A 11 15.95 -1.31 7.72
CA LYS A 11 16.48 -1.50 9.07
C LYS A 11 15.36 -1.33 10.10
N ARG A 12 15.39 -2.12 11.17
CA ARG A 12 14.45 -2.09 12.31
C ARG A 12 15.27 -2.13 13.61
N GLY A 13 14.82 -1.45 14.66
CA GLY A 13 15.50 -1.42 15.96
C GLY A 13 15.11 -0.18 16.77
N ASP A 14 15.46 -0.16 18.06
CA ASP A 14 15.07 0.87 19.02
C ASP A 14 15.64 2.27 18.68
N ASP A 15 16.76 2.30 17.94
CA ASP A 15 17.41 3.54 17.50
C ASP A 15 16.73 4.19 16.28
N ILE A 16 15.70 3.55 15.70
CA ILE A 16 14.98 4.08 14.53
C ILE A 16 13.67 4.73 14.97
N LEU A 17 13.54 6.02 14.70
CA LEU A 17 12.34 6.79 15.02
C LEU A 17 11.09 6.21 14.30
N PRO A 18 9.93 6.14 14.98
CA PRO A 18 8.67 5.81 14.34
C PRO A 18 8.39 6.73 13.14
N TRP A 19 7.78 6.18 12.09
CA TRP A 19 7.41 6.92 10.88
C TRP A 19 8.57 7.55 10.11
N SER A 20 9.82 7.15 10.37
CA SER A 20 10.97 7.62 9.60
C SER A 20 10.91 7.17 8.13
N ALA A 21 11.62 7.90 7.28
CA ALA A 21 11.88 7.47 5.91
C ALA A 21 12.51 6.06 5.91
N ARG A 22 12.10 5.23 4.96
CA ARG A 22 12.56 3.84 4.81
C ARG A 22 12.63 3.47 3.33
N PRO A 23 13.52 2.54 2.94
CA PRO A 23 13.66 2.14 1.54
C PRO A 23 12.39 1.53 0.95
N ILE A 24 11.69 0.71 1.72
CA ILE A 24 10.43 0.08 1.33
C ILE A 24 9.55 -0.22 2.55
N ASP A 25 8.24 -0.27 2.31
CA ASP A 25 7.20 -0.66 3.24
C ASP A 25 6.21 -1.60 2.54
N LEU A 26 6.03 -2.80 3.06
CA LEU A 26 5.11 -3.79 2.53
C LEU A 26 4.01 -4.11 3.55
N ASP A 27 2.83 -3.53 3.35
CA ASP A 27 1.64 -3.79 4.15
C ASP A 27 0.77 -4.89 3.52
N LEU A 28 0.33 -5.88 4.31
CA LEU A 28 -0.73 -6.81 3.90
C LEU A 28 -2.09 -6.17 4.17
N LEU A 29 -2.80 -5.78 3.11
CA LEU A 29 -4.04 -5.00 3.22
C LEU A 29 -5.28 -5.87 3.45
N ALA A 30 -5.43 -6.96 2.71
CA ALA A 30 -6.56 -7.88 2.79
C ALA A 30 -6.16 -9.23 2.19
N PHE A 31 -6.90 -10.29 2.53
CA PHE A 31 -6.70 -11.62 1.97
C PHE A 31 -8.05 -12.30 1.70
N GLY A 32 -8.59 -12.11 0.49
CA GLY A 32 -9.96 -12.50 0.17
C GLY A 32 -10.95 -11.88 1.17
N GLU A 33 -11.83 -12.71 1.72
CA GLU A 33 -12.82 -12.34 2.75
C GLU A 33 -12.33 -12.60 4.19
N LEU A 34 -11.04 -12.91 4.37
CA LEU A 34 -10.49 -13.22 5.69
C LEU A 34 -10.57 -12.00 6.63
N VAL A 35 -11.26 -12.19 7.75
CA VAL A 35 -11.25 -11.28 8.90
C VAL A 35 -10.44 -11.95 10.01
N LEU A 36 -9.33 -11.34 10.40
CA LEU A 36 -8.39 -11.90 11.37
C LEU A 36 -7.93 -10.82 12.33
N VAL A 37 -7.91 -11.16 13.62
CA VAL A 37 -7.21 -10.42 14.66
C VAL A 37 -6.36 -11.43 15.40
N ASP A 38 -5.04 -11.32 15.25
CA ASP A 38 -4.05 -12.19 15.87
C ASP A 38 -2.87 -11.34 16.38
N ASP A 39 -2.02 -11.94 17.21
CA ASP A 39 -0.86 -11.29 17.80
C ASP A 39 0.16 -10.91 16.71
N GLY A 40 0.07 -9.66 16.24
CA GLY A 40 0.95 -9.08 15.24
C GLY A 40 0.38 -8.98 13.82
N LEU A 41 -0.86 -9.40 13.58
CA LEU A 41 -1.53 -9.25 12.29
C LEU A 41 -3.03 -8.97 12.43
N VAL A 42 -3.50 -7.93 11.75
CA VAL A 42 -4.92 -7.58 11.66
C VAL A 42 -5.30 -7.49 10.18
N LEU A 43 -6.32 -8.26 9.78
CA LEU A 43 -6.88 -8.25 8.43
C LEU A 43 -8.41 -8.05 8.45
N PRO A 44 -8.96 -7.23 7.54
CA PRO A 44 -8.26 -6.28 6.67
C PRO A 44 -7.47 -5.24 7.49
N HIS A 45 -6.41 -4.67 6.90
CA HIS A 45 -5.53 -3.74 7.59
C HIS A 45 -6.35 -2.58 8.20
N PRO A 46 -6.25 -2.32 9.51
CA PRO A 46 -7.25 -1.55 10.27
C PRO A 46 -7.40 -0.10 9.80
N ARG A 47 -6.40 0.44 9.10
CA ARG A 47 -6.41 1.81 8.58
C ARG A 47 -6.47 1.90 7.05
N LEU A 48 -6.74 0.81 6.33
CA LEU A 48 -6.75 0.83 4.87
C LEU A 48 -7.78 1.83 4.32
N HIS A 49 -8.95 1.91 4.96
CA HIS A 49 -10.08 2.77 4.58
C HIS A 49 -9.85 4.26 4.87
N GLN A 50 -8.73 4.62 5.51
CA GLN A 50 -8.41 5.99 5.92
C GLN A 50 -7.30 6.61 5.05
N ARG A 51 -6.81 5.87 4.05
CA ARG A 51 -5.61 6.24 3.28
C ARG A 51 -5.94 6.26 1.79
N ASP A 52 -5.95 7.45 1.22
CA ASP A 52 -6.20 7.63 -0.21
C ASP A 52 -5.14 6.96 -1.10
N PHE A 53 -3.87 6.95 -0.68
CA PHE A 53 -2.76 6.30 -1.38
C PHE A 53 -2.84 4.77 -1.34
N VAL A 54 -3.72 4.22 -0.50
CA VAL A 54 -4.10 2.80 -0.51
C VAL A 54 -5.33 2.59 -1.39
N LEU A 55 -6.37 3.40 -1.18
CA LEU A 55 -7.67 3.21 -1.82
C LEU A 55 -7.65 3.51 -3.32
N ARG A 56 -6.90 4.51 -3.80
CA ARG A 56 -6.82 4.81 -5.24
C ARG A 56 -6.20 3.66 -6.04
N PRO A 57 -4.99 3.15 -5.70
CA PRO A 57 -4.47 1.96 -6.38
C PRO A 57 -5.35 0.72 -6.22
N LEU A 58 -6.00 0.55 -5.06
CA LEU A 58 -6.92 -0.56 -4.86
C LEU A 58 -8.15 -0.47 -5.78
N ALA A 59 -8.68 0.73 -6.02
CA ALA A 59 -9.79 0.95 -6.96
C ALA A 59 -9.38 0.61 -8.41
N ASP A 60 -8.14 0.95 -8.80
CA ASP A 60 -7.61 0.62 -10.13
C ASP A 60 -7.45 -0.90 -10.34
N LEU A 61 -7.00 -1.62 -9.30
CA LEU A 61 -6.67 -3.05 -9.39
C LEU A 61 -7.84 -3.97 -9.09
N CYS A 62 -8.69 -3.61 -8.12
CA CYS A 62 -9.76 -4.43 -7.58
C CYS A 62 -11.04 -3.61 -7.33
N PRO A 63 -11.66 -3.02 -8.38
CA PRO A 63 -12.78 -2.09 -8.22
C PRO A 63 -14.02 -2.70 -7.54
N ASN A 64 -14.20 -4.02 -7.67
CA ASN A 64 -15.34 -4.74 -7.11
C ASN A 64 -15.08 -5.31 -5.70
N TRP A 65 -13.90 -5.09 -5.14
CA TRP A 65 -13.62 -5.56 -3.78
C TRP A 65 -14.53 -4.85 -2.78
N THR A 66 -15.04 -5.61 -1.82
CA THR A 66 -15.91 -5.12 -0.75
C THR A 66 -15.25 -5.44 0.57
N HIS A 67 -15.18 -4.47 1.47
CA HIS A 67 -14.55 -4.66 2.76
C HIS A 67 -15.35 -5.67 3.60
N PRO A 68 -14.78 -6.83 3.99
CA PRO A 68 -15.55 -7.93 4.58
C PRO A 68 -16.18 -7.58 5.94
N VAL A 69 -15.62 -6.60 6.67
CA VAL A 69 -16.18 -6.13 7.95
C VAL A 69 -17.26 -5.06 7.79
N THR A 70 -17.04 -4.02 6.99
CA THR A 70 -17.96 -2.87 6.89
C THR A 70 -19.00 -3.03 5.77
N GLY A 71 -18.78 -3.95 4.83
CA GLY A 71 -19.60 -4.10 3.63
C GLY A 71 -19.41 -2.97 2.61
N GLN A 72 -18.49 -2.03 2.84
CA GLN A 72 -18.27 -0.90 1.95
C GLN A 72 -17.46 -1.29 0.72
N LYS A 73 -17.84 -0.78 -0.44
CA LYS A 73 -17.06 -0.90 -1.67
C LYS A 73 -15.83 0.02 -1.63
N VAL A 74 -14.81 -0.30 -2.41
CA VAL A 74 -13.61 0.55 -2.54
C VAL A 74 -13.96 1.99 -2.91
N GLU A 75 -14.88 2.18 -3.86
CA GLU A 75 -15.31 3.51 -4.30
C GLU A 75 -15.97 4.33 -3.18
N GLU A 76 -16.77 3.68 -2.33
CA GLU A 76 -17.43 4.33 -1.19
C GLU A 76 -16.40 4.77 -0.15
N MET A 77 -15.44 3.92 0.17
CA MET A 77 -14.32 4.27 1.06
C MET A 77 -13.47 5.40 0.47
N LEU A 78 -13.20 5.35 -0.84
CA LEU A 78 -12.40 6.37 -1.53
C LEU A 78 -13.10 7.73 -1.59
N ALA A 79 -14.42 7.75 -1.71
CA ALA A 79 -15.21 8.98 -1.66
C ALA A 79 -15.25 9.59 -0.26
N ALA A 80 -15.08 8.78 0.79
CA ALA A 80 -15.17 9.19 2.20
C ALA A 80 -13.83 9.62 2.82
N VAL A 81 -12.70 9.42 2.15
CA VAL A 81 -11.37 9.78 2.65
C VAL A 81 -10.93 11.16 2.14
N ASP A 82 -10.21 11.90 2.99
CA ASP A 82 -9.52 13.12 2.57
C ASP A 82 -8.56 12.81 1.41
N GLN A 83 -8.76 13.53 0.31
CA GLN A 83 -7.96 13.33 -0.89
C GLN A 83 -6.64 14.08 -0.79
N THR A 84 -5.53 13.35 -0.80
CA THR A 84 -4.19 13.94 -0.89
C THR A 84 -3.79 14.14 -2.35
N ILE A 85 -2.72 14.92 -2.56
CA ILE A 85 -2.18 15.21 -3.89
C ILE A 85 -1.39 13.99 -4.38
N LEU A 86 -2.10 12.99 -4.90
CA LEU A 86 -1.50 11.82 -5.51
C LEU A 86 -1.22 12.08 -7.00
N ARG A 87 -0.03 11.68 -7.43
CA ARG A 87 0.39 11.76 -8.82
C ARG A 87 0.80 10.39 -9.29
N ARG A 88 0.20 9.93 -10.39
CA ARG A 88 0.63 8.72 -11.07
C ARG A 88 2.03 8.97 -11.64
N PHE A 89 3.00 8.21 -11.16
CA PHE A 89 4.32 8.21 -11.75
C PHE A 89 4.27 7.50 -13.11
N HIS A 90 4.76 8.17 -14.15
CA HIS A 90 5.04 7.57 -15.44
C HIS A 90 6.56 7.42 -15.56
N ALA A 91 7.04 6.18 -15.64
CA ALA A 91 8.44 5.95 -15.92
C ALA A 91 8.79 6.55 -17.30
N PRO A 92 9.95 7.21 -17.43
CA PRO A 92 10.42 7.67 -18.74
C PRO A 92 10.53 6.46 -19.67
N LYS A 93 10.05 6.60 -20.91
CA LYS A 93 10.33 5.61 -21.96
C LYS A 93 11.84 5.70 -22.23
N ASN A 94 12.58 4.60 -22.05
CA ASN A 94 13.96 4.53 -22.51
C ASN A 94 13.98 4.60 -24.05
N SER A 95 14.00 5.80 -24.60
CA SER A 95 14.49 6.06 -25.94
C SER A 95 15.82 6.76 -25.80
N ASP A 96 16.89 5.96 -25.77
CA ASP A 96 18.15 6.27 -26.43
C ASP A 96 18.99 5.00 -26.44
N SER A 97 18.91 4.30 -27.56
CA SER A 97 19.95 3.37 -27.98
C SER A 97 21.27 4.13 -27.97
N ILE A 98 22.16 3.71 -27.08
CA ILE A 98 23.60 3.91 -27.06
C ILE A 98 24.11 4.34 -28.45
N ALA A 99 24.33 5.65 -28.64
CA ALA A 99 25.11 6.14 -29.76
C ALA A 99 26.55 5.71 -29.53
N THR A 100 27.00 4.77 -30.37
CA THR A 100 28.39 4.34 -30.51
C THR A 100 29.32 5.55 -30.58
N LEU A 101 30.32 5.58 -29.69
CA LEU A 101 31.62 6.21 -29.91
C LEU A 101 32.69 5.18 -29.54
#